data_AF-A0A0R1LXN2-F1
#
_entry.id   AF-A0A0R1LXN2-F1
#
_cell.length_a   1.000
_cell.length_b   1.000
_cell.length_c   1.000
_cell.angle_alpha   90.00
_cell.angle_beta   90.00
_cell.angle_gamma   90.00
#
_symmetry.space_group_name_H-M   'P 1'
#
loop_
_entity.id
_entity.type
_entity.pdbx_description
1 polymer ?
#
loop_
_entity_poly.entity_id
_entity_poly.type
_entity_poly.pdbx_seq_one_letter_code
_entity_poly.pdbx_strand_id
1 'polypeptide(L)'
;MHLSRREVSHYLIGFTLILIMVASATWLHDSEVILPEVGALTAGTWIYQNPGWIHQPFKVFLAPSGTALIGFLANQLTWPYAAKVLVGLFVMLGWLRVVHSTLAPSFATGLLPLIVNATHWSFMIAICVLTGCLMVGTYLQRQYSGTPVPPAVTLRQMGWFAGLVTVWIGTVWGVGLPQMAAVPPVLVVFFEVLQMPTYTGQLAVRHWLALVGAASLGVGIHLLISSWLLTTLLTLPLVFLLLSGLRLKLPAAYAFPLLALVLPTNMFRSLPVTAALAAGFFLGALVILKRQSVTVVENG
;
A
#
# COMPACT_ATOMS: atom_id res chain seq x y z
N MET A 1 15.02 -19.00 1.35
CA MET A 1 15.87 -17.83 1.00
C MET A 1 17.05 -17.85 1.96
N HIS A 2 18.28 -17.93 1.48
CA HIS A 2 19.44 -17.62 2.32
C HIS A 2 19.59 -16.09 2.34
N LEU A 3 19.39 -15.48 3.50
CA LEU A 3 19.59 -14.03 3.66
C LEU A 3 21.06 -13.74 3.90
N SER A 4 21.59 -12.76 3.18
CA SER A 4 22.90 -12.19 3.50
C SER A 4 22.85 -11.42 4.83
N ARG A 5 24.00 -11.24 5.49
CA ARG A 5 24.11 -10.45 6.73
C ARG A 5 23.56 -9.03 6.57
N ARG A 6 23.70 -8.45 5.38
CA ARG A 6 23.17 -7.12 5.03
C ARG A 6 21.65 -7.12 4.94
N GLU A 7 21.06 -8.12 4.30
CA GLU A 7 19.59 -8.23 4.22
C GLU A 7 18.98 -8.44 5.61
N VAL A 8 19.58 -9.28 6.45
CA VAL A 8 19.13 -9.45 7.84
C VAL A 8 19.14 -8.11 8.58
N SER A 9 20.20 -7.31 8.43
CA SER A 9 20.28 -5.98 9.03
C SER A 9 19.17 -5.04 8.52
N HIS A 10 18.88 -5.04 7.21
CA HIS A 10 17.80 -4.23 6.66
C HIS A 10 16.42 -4.64 7.19
N TYR A 11 16.15 -5.94 7.32
CA TYR A 11 14.92 -6.45 7.92
C TYR A 11 14.78 -6.03 9.38
N LEU A 12 15.84 -6.21 10.19
CA LEU A 12 15.83 -5.85 11.60
C LEU A 12 15.56 -4.36 11.78
N ILE A 13 16.30 -3.50 11.09
CA ILE A 13 16.12 -2.04 11.18
C ILE A 13 14.73 -1.64 10.69
N GLY A 14 14.28 -2.19 9.55
CA GLY A 14 12.96 -1.90 9.01
C GLY A 14 11.83 -2.31 9.96
N PHE A 15 11.91 -3.49 10.55
CA PHE A 15 10.93 -3.93 11.55
C PHE A 15 10.99 -3.09 12.82
N THR A 16 12.18 -2.71 13.27
CA THR A 16 12.32 -1.78 14.40
C THR A 16 11.63 -0.45 14.13
N LEU A 17 11.75 0.13 12.93
CA LEU A 17 11.04 1.37 12.56
C LEU A 17 9.52 1.21 12.64
N ILE A 18 8.98 0.10 12.13
CA ILE A 18 7.53 -0.19 12.19
C ILE A 18 7.09 -0.39 13.65
N LEU A 19 7.89 -1.12 14.45
CA LEU A 19 7.59 -1.34 15.86
C LEU A 19 7.65 -0.06 16.68
N ILE A 20 8.58 0.85 16.39
CA ILE A 20 8.64 2.18 17.02
C ILE A 20 7.36 2.96 16.72
N MET A 21 6.91 3.00 15.46
CA MET A 21 5.65 3.65 15.09
C MET A 21 4.46 3.10 15.92
N VAL A 22 4.32 1.77 15.99
CA VAL A 22 3.22 1.13 16.73
C VAL A 22 3.37 1.32 18.25
N ALA A 23 4.60 1.31 18.78
CA ALA A 23 4.86 1.60 20.19
C ALA A 23 4.50 3.06 20.54
N SER A 24 4.87 4.02 19.68
CA SER A 24 4.48 5.42 19.83
C SER A 24 2.97 5.60 19.81
N ALA A 25 2.27 4.95 18.88
CA ALA A 25 0.81 4.95 18.84
C ALA A 25 0.18 4.36 20.12
N THR A 26 0.75 3.26 20.63
CA THR A 26 0.31 2.61 21.87
C THR A 26 0.50 3.54 23.08
N TRP A 27 1.63 4.24 23.16
CA TRP A 27 1.92 5.18 24.25
C TRP A 27 1.04 6.43 24.19
N LEU A 28 0.80 6.95 22.99
CA LEU A 28 -0.08 8.11 22.76
C LEU A 28 -1.57 7.76 22.83
N HIS A 29 -1.92 6.47 22.88
CA HIS A 29 -3.30 5.96 22.82
C HIS A 29 -4.05 6.45 21.57
N ASP A 30 -3.33 6.60 20.45
CA ASP A 30 -3.85 7.15 19.21
C ASP A 30 -3.53 6.20 18.03
N SER A 31 -4.58 5.54 17.53
CA SER A 31 -4.46 4.63 16.39
C SER A 31 -4.20 5.33 15.07
N GLU A 32 -4.49 6.64 14.95
CA GLU A 32 -4.22 7.42 13.73
C GLU A 32 -2.71 7.55 13.46
N VAL A 33 -1.86 7.28 14.46
CA VAL A 33 -0.39 7.23 14.33
C VAL A 33 0.10 5.93 13.68
N ILE A 34 -0.71 4.86 13.68
CA ILE A 34 -0.36 3.60 13.00
C ILE A 34 -0.67 3.76 11.52
N LEU A 35 0.38 3.76 10.70
CA LEU A 35 0.30 4.05 9.28
C LEU A 35 0.72 2.82 8.47
N PRO A 36 -0.25 2.01 7.99
CA PRO A 36 0.02 0.83 7.17
C PRO A 36 0.99 1.08 6.01
N GLU A 37 0.89 2.24 5.38
CA GLU A 37 1.71 2.65 4.26
C GLU A 37 3.16 2.86 4.65
N VAL A 38 3.45 3.27 5.89
CA VAL A 38 4.82 3.32 6.42
C VAL A 38 5.40 1.91 6.50
N GLY A 39 4.59 0.89 6.79
CA GLY A 39 5.01 -0.52 6.70
C GLY A 39 5.42 -0.91 5.28
N ALA A 40 4.59 -0.57 4.29
CA ALA A 40 4.92 -0.84 2.88
C ALA A 40 6.13 -0.02 2.39
N LEU A 41 6.20 1.27 2.72
CA LEU A 41 7.30 2.16 2.34
C LEU A 41 8.60 1.68 2.97
N THR A 42 8.60 1.32 4.26
CA THR A 42 9.78 0.76 4.95
C THR A 42 10.25 -0.53 4.27
N ALA A 43 9.32 -1.43 3.96
CA ALA A 43 9.67 -2.66 3.25
C ALA A 43 10.24 -2.37 1.85
N GLY A 44 9.67 -1.42 1.12
CA GLY A 44 10.09 -1.12 -0.25
C GLY A 44 11.38 -0.31 -0.33
N THR A 45 11.57 0.71 0.51
CA THR A 45 12.75 1.59 0.46
C THR A 45 13.91 1.02 1.24
N TRP A 46 13.67 0.42 2.41
CA TRP A 46 14.73 -0.03 3.32
C TRP A 46 15.06 -1.51 3.16
N ILE A 47 14.04 -2.37 3.17
CA ILE A 47 14.25 -3.82 3.17
C ILE A 47 14.61 -4.31 1.76
N TYR A 48 13.77 -3.97 0.77
CA TYR A 48 13.91 -4.43 -0.61
C TYR A 48 14.66 -3.47 -1.52
N GLN A 49 14.80 -2.20 -1.11
CA GLN A 49 15.52 -1.17 -1.86
C GLN A 49 15.03 -1.10 -3.31
N ASN A 50 13.70 -1.05 -3.48
CA ASN A 50 13.04 -1.03 -4.77
C ASN A 50 13.58 0.14 -5.60
N PRO A 51 14.23 -0.13 -6.75
CA PRO A 51 14.93 0.89 -7.53
C PRO A 51 14.02 2.06 -7.93
N GLY A 52 12.77 1.77 -8.30
CA GLY A 52 11.82 2.79 -8.73
C GLY A 52 11.33 3.69 -7.59
N TRP A 53 11.51 3.28 -6.33
CA TRP A 53 11.05 4.03 -5.16
C TRP A 53 12.18 4.85 -4.54
N ILE A 54 13.37 4.27 -4.46
CA ILE A 54 14.51 4.95 -3.84
C ILE A 54 15.21 5.94 -4.78
N HIS A 55 14.98 5.86 -6.10
CA HIS A 55 15.66 6.69 -7.10
C HIS A 55 15.64 8.19 -6.78
N GLN A 56 14.52 8.69 -6.25
CA GLN A 56 14.39 10.09 -5.83
C GLN A 56 13.92 10.14 -4.37
N PRO A 57 14.84 10.10 -3.39
CA PRO A 57 14.49 9.96 -1.99
C PRO A 57 13.51 11.03 -1.49
N PHE A 58 13.61 12.28 -1.98
CA PHE A 58 12.68 13.35 -1.61
C PHE A 58 11.20 13.02 -1.90
N LYS A 59 10.92 12.19 -2.94
CA LYS A 59 9.56 11.77 -3.28
C LYS A 59 8.97 10.81 -2.26
N VAL A 60 9.81 10.09 -1.50
CA VAL A 60 9.37 9.22 -0.38
C VAL A 60 8.67 10.04 0.71
N PHE A 61 8.97 11.34 0.82
CA PHE A 61 8.26 12.27 1.69
C PHE A 61 7.16 13.03 0.92
N LEU A 62 7.52 13.69 -0.18
CA LEU A 62 6.62 14.63 -0.85
C LEU A 62 5.34 13.97 -1.40
N ALA A 63 5.47 12.80 -2.02
CA ALA A 63 4.35 12.12 -2.65
C ALA A 63 3.31 11.64 -1.60
N PRO A 64 3.67 10.85 -0.58
CA PRO A 64 2.72 10.42 0.44
C PRO A 64 2.21 11.57 1.31
N SER A 65 3.01 12.58 1.67
CA SER A 65 2.51 13.73 2.45
C SER A 65 1.44 14.52 1.69
N GLY A 66 1.63 14.74 0.38
CA GLY A 66 0.65 15.45 -0.44
C GLY A 66 -0.64 14.67 -0.63
N THR A 67 -0.57 13.35 -0.89
CA THR A 67 -1.78 12.52 -0.97
C THR A 67 -2.48 12.38 0.38
N ALA A 68 -1.74 12.31 1.49
CA ALA A 68 -2.31 12.28 2.83
C ALA A 68 -3.10 13.56 3.13
N LEU A 69 -2.57 14.73 2.77
CA LEU A 69 -3.28 16.01 2.91
C LEU A 69 -4.56 16.03 2.07
N ILE A 70 -4.51 15.58 0.81
CA ILE A 70 -5.69 15.48 -0.06
C ILE A 70 -6.75 14.58 0.58
N GLY A 71 -6.33 13.41 1.06
CA GLY A 71 -7.21 12.45 1.73
C GLY A 71 -7.84 13.00 3.00
N PHE A 72 -7.03 13.65 3.84
CA PHE A 72 -7.45 14.24 5.10
C PHE A 72 -8.47 15.35 4.86
N LEU A 73 -8.22 16.27 3.92
CA LEU A 73 -9.15 17.34 3.55
C LEU A 73 -10.43 16.79 2.93
N ALA A 74 -10.33 15.77 2.07
CA ALA A 74 -11.50 15.10 1.50
C ALA A 74 -12.35 14.39 2.59
N ASN A 75 -11.71 13.90 3.66
CA ASN A 75 -12.43 13.29 4.78
C ASN A 75 -13.34 14.29 5.51
N GLN A 76 -12.95 15.57 5.57
CA GLN A 76 -13.73 16.63 6.22
C GLN A 76 -15.00 17.03 5.46
N LEU A 77 -15.16 16.59 4.21
CA LEU A 77 -16.38 16.87 3.43
C LEU A 77 -17.57 16.07 3.99
N THR A 78 -18.79 16.56 3.84
CA THR A 78 -20.02 15.87 4.28
C THR A 78 -20.57 14.88 3.25
N TRP A 79 -19.77 14.53 2.24
CA TRP A 79 -20.20 13.69 1.12
C TRP A 79 -20.32 12.21 1.49
N PRO A 80 -21.08 11.40 0.71
CA PRO A 80 -21.09 9.95 0.87
C PRO A 80 -19.67 9.35 0.70
N TYR A 81 -19.36 8.30 1.46
CA TYR A 81 -18.03 7.67 1.48
C TYR A 81 -17.52 7.32 0.06
N ALA A 82 -18.34 6.66 -0.76
CA ALA A 82 -17.95 6.29 -2.12
C ALA A 82 -17.58 7.51 -2.98
N ALA A 83 -18.30 8.63 -2.82
CA ALA A 83 -18.00 9.88 -3.53
C ALA A 83 -16.68 10.50 -3.05
N LYS A 84 -16.42 10.51 -1.72
CA LYS A 84 -15.15 10.99 -1.16
C LYS A 84 -13.97 10.19 -1.70
N VAL A 85 -14.08 8.85 -1.70
CA VAL A 85 -13.03 7.94 -2.20
C VAL A 85 -12.77 8.18 -3.68
N LEU A 86 -13.82 8.29 -4.49
CA LEU A 86 -13.69 8.48 -5.94
C LEU A 86 -13.03 9.82 -6.28
N VAL A 87 -13.53 10.92 -5.72
CA VAL A 87 -12.97 12.26 -5.98
C VAL A 87 -11.56 12.38 -5.40
N GLY A 88 -11.34 11.90 -4.17
CA GLY A 88 -10.02 11.84 -3.56
C GLY A 88 -9.01 11.12 -4.44
N LEU A 89 -9.39 9.98 -5.02
CA LEU A 89 -8.53 9.21 -5.92
C LEU A 89 -8.16 9.99 -7.19
N PHE A 90 -9.10 10.69 -7.82
CA PHE A 90 -8.79 11.52 -8.99
C PHE A 90 -7.84 12.67 -8.66
N VAL A 91 -8.04 13.34 -7.52
CA VAL A 91 -7.17 14.43 -7.07
C VAL A 91 -5.77 13.89 -6.72
N MET A 92 -5.67 12.73 -6.06
CA MET A 92 -4.39 12.05 -5.77
C MET A 92 -3.66 11.64 -7.04
N LEU A 93 -4.37 11.12 -8.06
CA LEU A 93 -3.79 10.83 -9.38
C LEU A 93 -3.21 12.10 -10.01
N GLY A 94 -3.95 13.20 -9.97
CA GLY A 94 -3.49 14.51 -10.43
C GLY A 94 -2.23 14.97 -9.70
N TRP A 95 -2.21 14.88 -8.37
CA TRP A 95 -1.04 15.20 -7.55
C TRP A 95 0.19 14.38 -7.93
N LEU A 96 0.05 13.05 -7.99
CA LEU A 96 1.17 12.16 -8.33
C LEU A 96 1.71 12.42 -9.73
N ARG A 97 0.84 12.87 -10.65
CA ARG A 97 1.23 13.30 -11.98
C ARG A 97 2.00 14.61 -12.00
N VAL A 98 1.63 15.56 -11.14
CA VAL A 98 2.33 16.86 -10.95
C VAL A 98 3.71 16.63 -10.34
N VAL A 99 3.81 15.80 -9.30
CA VAL A 99 5.11 15.48 -8.67
C VAL A 99 5.91 14.42 -9.42
N HIS A 100 5.40 13.91 -10.56
CA HIS A 100 6.02 12.86 -11.36
C HIS A 100 6.44 11.63 -10.52
N SER A 101 5.60 11.20 -9.59
CA SER A 101 5.90 10.09 -8.68
C SER A 101 5.25 8.79 -9.14
N THR A 102 6.03 7.71 -9.13
CA THR A 102 5.59 6.33 -9.39
C THR A 102 5.31 5.56 -8.09
N LEU A 103 5.41 6.22 -6.94
CA LEU A 103 5.25 5.62 -5.61
C LEU A 103 3.79 5.20 -5.38
N ALA A 104 3.51 3.94 -5.72
CA ALA A 104 2.22 3.31 -5.49
C ALA A 104 1.71 3.48 -4.03
N PRO A 105 2.54 3.35 -2.97
CA PRO A 105 2.09 3.54 -1.59
C PRO A 105 1.50 4.92 -1.29
N SER A 106 1.81 5.94 -2.07
CA SER A 106 1.24 7.28 -1.88
C SER A 106 -0.28 7.29 -2.10
N PHE A 107 -0.84 6.45 -2.98
CA PHE A 107 -2.30 6.32 -3.10
C PHE A 107 -2.92 5.83 -1.80
N ALA A 108 -2.33 4.77 -1.24
CA ALA A 108 -2.80 4.21 0.00
C ALA A 108 -2.77 5.24 1.13
N THR A 109 -1.74 6.10 1.15
CA THR A 109 -1.57 7.12 2.19
C THR A 109 -2.70 8.15 2.16
N GLY A 110 -3.15 8.54 0.96
CA GLY A 110 -4.28 9.43 0.81
C GLY A 110 -5.64 8.75 1.04
N LEU A 111 -5.76 7.46 0.79
CA LEU A 111 -7.01 6.73 1.03
C LEU A 111 -7.22 6.40 2.52
N LEU A 112 -6.14 6.21 3.28
CA LEU A 112 -6.21 5.86 4.69
C LEU A 112 -7.10 6.80 5.54
N PRO A 113 -6.94 8.15 5.52
CA PRO A 113 -7.76 9.04 6.36
C PRO A 113 -9.25 8.98 6.00
N LEU A 114 -9.59 8.62 4.76
CA LEU A 114 -10.98 8.39 4.34
C LEU A 114 -11.54 7.10 4.92
N ILE A 115 -10.71 6.06 5.00
CA ILE A 115 -11.09 4.72 5.47
C ILE A 115 -11.26 4.68 7.00
N VAL A 116 -10.29 5.24 7.71
CA VAL A 116 -10.30 5.25 9.19
C VAL A 116 -11.07 6.44 9.77
N ASN A 117 -11.61 7.30 8.90
CA ASN A 117 -12.26 8.55 9.25
C ASN A 117 -11.37 9.42 10.16
N ALA A 118 -10.12 9.65 9.75
CA ALA A 118 -9.16 10.41 10.52
C ALA A 118 -9.59 11.88 10.66
N THR A 119 -9.57 12.39 11.89
CA THR A 119 -9.99 13.77 12.19
C THR A 119 -8.90 14.58 12.88
N HIS A 120 -7.91 13.92 13.47
CA HIS A 120 -6.87 14.59 14.23
C HIS A 120 -5.66 14.93 13.36
N TRP A 121 -5.01 16.06 13.68
CA TRP A 121 -3.76 16.45 13.02
C TRP A 121 -2.58 15.55 13.40
N SER A 122 -2.73 14.68 14.41
CA SER A 122 -1.74 13.65 14.74
C SER A 122 -1.46 12.74 13.55
N PHE A 123 -2.48 12.39 12.76
CA PHE A 123 -2.35 11.68 11.48
C PHE A 123 -1.34 12.37 10.54
N MET A 124 -1.53 13.68 10.30
CA MET A 124 -0.66 14.47 9.41
C MET A 124 0.77 14.59 9.94
N ILE A 125 0.91 14.83 11.24
CA ILE A 125 2.23 14.93 11.88
C ILE A 125 2.95 13.58 11.78
N ALA A 126 2.27 12.47 12.07
CA ALA A 126 2.85 11.14 12.00
C ALA A 126 3.31 10.79 10.58
N ILE A 127 2.49 11.07 9.56
CA ILE A 127 2.87 10.87 8.15
C ILE A 127 4.13 11.68 7.82
N CYS A 128 4.13 12.98 8.12
CA CYS A 128 5.26 13.85 7.79
C CYS A 128 6.55 13.41 8.49
N VAL A 129 6.49 13.09 9.79
CA VAL A 129 7.64 12.65 10.56
C VAL A 129 8.16 11.31 10.05
N LEU A 130 7.31 10.29 9.92
CA LEU A 130 7.74 8.94 9.53
C LEU A 130 8.25 8.87 8.09
N THR A 131 7.55 9.50 7.15
CA THR A 131 8.02 9.56 5.75
C THR A 131 9.27 10.44 5.61
N GLY A 132 9.41 11.48 6.44
CA GLY A 132 10.64 12.27 6.55
C GLY A 132 11.82 11.43 7.07
N CYS A 133 11.61 10.62 8.12
CA CYS A 133 12.61 9.67 8.61
C CYS A 133 13.01 8.65 7.54
N LEU A 134 12.04 8.12 6.78
CA LEU A 134 12.32 7.20 5.68
C LEU A 134 13.09 7.86 4.53
N MET A 135 12.77 9.10 4.19
CA MET A 135 13.53 9.90 3.21
C MET A 135 14.98 10.06 3.67
N VAL A 136 15.21 10.51 4.91
CA VAL A 136 16.55 10.67 5.48
C VAL A 136 17.30 9.33 5.48
N GLY A 137 16.63 8.25 5.90
CA GLY A 137 17.20 6.90 5.86
C GLY A 137 17.61 6.44 4.47
N THR A 138 16.79 6.75 3.46
CA THR A 138 17.08 6.45 2.06
C THR A 138 18.30 7.24 1.56
N TYR A 139 18.44 8.51 1.96
CA TYR A 139 19.64 9.31 1.68
C TYR A 139 20.89 8.72 2.35
N LEU A 140 20.80 8.32 3.62
CA LEU A 140 21.92 7.75 4.38
C LEU A 140 22.42 6.43 3.79
N GLN A 141 21.53 5.61 3.23
CA GLN A 141 21.90 4.35 2.58
C GLN A 141 22.65 4.55 1.25
N ARG A 142 22.51 5.72 0.61
CA ARG A 142 23.18 6.12 -0.65
C ARG A 142 22.97 5.18 -1.85
N GLN A 143 22.01 4.27 -1.78
CA GLN A 143 21.77 3.31 -2.86
C GLN A 143 21.00 3.90 -4.05
N TYR A 144 20.40 5.06 -3.88
CA TYR A 144 19.64 5.73 -4.94
C TYR A 144 20.49 6.17 -6.14
N SER A 145 21.79 6.45 -5.94
CA SER A 145 22.68 6.98 -6.99
C SER A 145 22.93 6.01 -8.15
N GLY A 146 22.72 4.71 -7.92
CA GLY A 146 22.94 3.66 -8.92
C GLY A 146 21.66 3.10 -9.54
N THR A 147 20.48 3.63 -9.21
CA THR A 147 19.22 3.06 -9.69
C THR A 147 18.82 3.64 -11.05
N PRO A 148 18.26 2.82 -11.95
CA PRO A 148 17.74 3.31 -13.22
C PRO A 148 16.59 4.28 -12.97
N VAL A 149 16.47 5.28 -13.86
CA VAL A 149 15.34 6.19 -13.87
C VAL A 149 14.06 5.37 -14.09
N PRO A 150 13.08 5.39 -13.16
CA PRO A 150 11.84 4.66 -13.36
C PRO A 150 11.07 5.26 -14.54
N PRO A 151 10.43 4.43 -15.37
CA PRO A 151 9.62 4.92 -16.47
C PRO A 151 8.47 5.78 -15.93
N ALA A 152 8.18 6.89 -16.61
CA ALA A 152 7.05 7.73 -16.23
C ALA A 152 5.73 6.98 -16.42
N VAL A 153 4.79 7.19 -15.50
CA VAL A 153 3.43 6.63 -15.62
C VAL A 153 2.73 7.29 -16.81
N THR A 154 2.31 6.49 -17.78
CA THR A 154 1.61 6.97 -18.97
C THR A 154 0.17 7.36 -18.64
N LEU A 155 -0.39 8.33 -19.36
CA LEU A 155 -1.79 8.73 -19.19
C LEU A 155 -2.76 7.56 -19.43
N ARG A 156 -2.40 6.65 -20.35
CA ARG A 156 -3.16 5.42 -20.61
C ARG A 156 -3.19 4.50 -19.39
N GLN A 157 -2.05 4.30 -18.71
CA GLN A 157 -2.00 3.52 -17.47
C GLN A 157 -2.83 4.20 -16.37
N MET A 158 -2.73 5.52 -16.20
CA MET A 158 -3.57 6.24 -15.24
C MET A 158 -5.06 6.09 -15.56
N GLY A 159 -5.44 6.14 -16.84
CA GLY A 159 -6.81 5.93 -17.30
C GLY A 159 -7.32 4.52 -16.99
N TRP A 160 -6.51 3.47 -17.25
CA TRP A 160 -6.87 2.10 -16.87
C TRP A 160 -7.01 1.92 -15.36
N PHE A 161 -6.09 2.50 -14.59
CA PHE A 161 -6.17 2.48 -13.13
C PHE A 161 -7.47 3.14 -12.64
N ALA A 162 -7.73 4.38 -13.07
CA ALA A 162 -8.91 5.13 -12.68
C ALA A 162 -10.20 4.42 -13.12
N GLY A 163 -10.25 3.91 -14.35
CA GLY A 163 -11.41 3.21 -14.90
C GLY A 163 -11.75 1.94 -14.11
N LEU A 164 -10.76 1.06 -13.88
CA LEU A 164 -10.99 -0.18 -13.13
C LEU A 164 -11.36 0.09 -11.67
N VAL A 165 -10.74 1.08 -11.03
CA VAL A 165 -11.13 1.45 -9.65
C VAL A 165 -12.54 2.04 -9.61
N THR A 166 -12.92 2.86 -10.60
CA THR A 166 -14.29 3.38 -10.70
C THR A 166 -15.32 2.25 -10.86
N VAL A 167 -15.03 1.26 -11.71
CA VAL A 167 -15.88 0.07 -11.87
C VAL A 167 -16.01 -0.71 -10.56
N TRP A 168 -14.90 -0.93 -9.84
CA TRP A 168 -14.91 -1.60 -8.55
C TRP A 168 -15.76 -0.85 -7.51
N ILE A 169 -15.52 0.45 -7.34
CA ILE A 169 -16.27 1.30 -6.42
C ILE A 169 -17.76 1.30 -6.77
N GLY A 170 -18.12 1.43 -8.05
CA GLY A 170 -19.50 1.40 -8.51
C GLY A 170 -20.18 0.05 -8.24
N THR A 171 -19.48 -1.06 -8.45
CA THR A 171 -19.99 -2.41 -8.19
C THR A 171 -20.26 -2.61 -6.70
N VAL A 172 -19.27 -2.28 -5.86
CA VAL A 172 -19.36 -2.41 -4.41
C VAL A 172 -20.46 -1.52 -3.82
N TRP A 173 -20.62 -0.31 -4.37
CA TRP A 173 -21.70 0.59 -4.00
C TRP A 173 -23.07 0.04 -4.39
N GLY A 174 -23.22 -0.50 -5.61
CA GLY A 174 -24.46 -1.11 -6.08
C GLY A 174 -24.88 -2.36 -5.29
N VAL A 175 -23.93 -3.13 -4.77
CA VAL A 175 -24.17 -4.28 -3.89
C VAL A 175 -24.49 -3.87 -2.44
N GLY A 176 -24.39 -2.59 -2.10
CA GLY A 176 -24.69 -2.07 -0.76
C GLY A 176 -23.56 -2.29 0.25
N LEU A 177 -22.32 -2.53 -0.21
CA LEU A 177 -21.15 -2.75 0.64
C LEU A 177 -20.09 -1.63 0.50
N PRO A 178 -20.45 -0.33 0.51
CA PRO A 178 -19.56 0.77 0.12
C PRO A 178 -18.23 0.79 0.89
N GLN A 179 -18.18 0.24 2.09
CA GLN A 179 -16.96 0.11 2.91
C GLN A 179 -15.83 -0.66 2.19
N MET A 180 -16.16 -1.58 1.28
CA MET A 180 -15.19 -2.35 0.50
C MET A 180 -14.59 -1.57 -0.70
N ALA A 181 -14.96 -0.30 -0.87
CA ALA A 181 -14.56 0.51 -2.02
C ALA A 181 -13.04 0.69 -2.16
N ALA A 182 -12.30 0.68 -1.04
CA ALA A 182 -10.86 0.86 -1.04
C ALA A 182 -10.18 -0.13 -0.09
N VAL A 183 -9.25 -0.93 -0.65
CA VAL A 183 -8.28 -1.72 0.11
C VAL A 183 -6.90 -1.22 -0.27
N PRO A 184 -6.29 -0.31 0.52
CA PRO A 184 -5.09 0.40 0.11
C PRO A 184 -3.95 -0.52 -0.35
N PRO A 185 -3.59 -1.61 0.37
CA PRO A 185 -2.52 -2.51 -0.08
C PRO A 185 -2.80 -3.19 -1.43
N VAL A 186 -4.06 -3.51 -1.74
CA VAL A 186 -4.42 -4.10 -3.04
C VAL A 186 -4.26 -3.08 -4.16
N LEU A 187 -4.70 -1.84 -3.94
CA LEU A 187 -4.57 -0.76 -4.93
C LEU A 187 -3.11 -0.41 -5.21
N VAL A 188 -2.25 -0.48 -4.19
CA VAL A 188 -0.79 -0.32 -4.34
C VAL A 188 -0.24 -1.38 -5.29
N VAL A 189 -0.52 -2.67 -5.05
CA VAL A 189 -0.06 -3.74 -5.95
C VAL A 189 -0.66 -3.62 -7.34
N PHE A 190 -1.94 -3.27 -7.44
CA PHE A 190 -2.59 -3.02 -8.73
C PHE A 190 -1.87 -1.92 -9.53
N PHE A 191 -1.53 -0.80 -8.89
CA PHE A 191 -0.79 0.29 -9.53
C PHE A 191 0.64 -0.10 -9.92
N GLU A 192 1.34 -0.87 -9.07
CA GLU A 192 2.68 -1.39 -9.37
C GLU A 192 2.67 -2.33 -10.58
N VAL A 193 1.75 -3.30 -10.59
CA VAL A 193 1.66 -4.31 -11.65
C VAL A 193 1.26 -3.69 -12.97
N LEU A 194 0.39 -2.67 -12.97
CA LEU A 194 -0.01 -1.97 -14.19
C LEU A 194 1.19 -1.33 -14.93
N GLN A 195 2.21 -0.93 -14.17
CA GLN A 195 3.46 -0.36 -14.69
C GLN A 195 4.44 -1.43 -15.21
N MET A 196 4.26 -2.70 -14.85
CA MET A 196 5.12 -3.78 -15.35
C MET A 196 4.90 -4.02 -16.85
N PRO A 197 5.94 -4.30 -17.64
CA PRO A 197 5.80 -4.58 -19.07
C PRO A 197 5.00 -5.86 -19.32
N THR A 198 5.28 -6.91 -18.55
CA THR A 198 4.62 -8.21 -18.64
C THR A 198 4.07 -8.63 -17.29
N TYR A 199 2.93 -9.33 -17.30
CA TYR A 199 2.33 -9.86 -16.07
C TYR A 199 1.66 -11.21 -16.35
N THR A 200 2.13 -12.25 -15.67
CA THR A 200 1.67 -13.63 -15.89
C THR A 200 0.59 -14.02 -14.88
N GLY A 201 -0.30 -14.93 -15.28
CA GLY A 201 -1.33 -15.48 -14.39
C GLY A 201 -0.75 -16.18 -13.16
N GLN A 202 0.40 -16.85 -13.30
CA GLN A 202 1.08 -17.49 -12.16
C GLN A 202 1.56 -16.45 -11.14
N LEU A 203 2.10 -15.31 -11.60
CA LEU A 203 2.51 -14.22 -10.71
C LEU A 203 1.27 -13.57 -10.06
N ALA A 204 0.17 -13.44 -10.79
CA ALA A 204 -1.11 -12.96 -10.25
C ALA A 204 -1.63 -13.83 -9.10
N VAL A 205 -1.61 -15.15 -9.25
CA VAL A 205 -2.01 -16.07 -8.18
C VAL A 205 -1.10 -15.92 -6.95
N ARG A 206 0.22 -15.78 -7.14
CA ARG A 206 1.13 -15.58 -6.00
C ARG A 206 0.90 -14.25 -5.30
N HIS A 207 0.68 -13.15 -6.04
CA HIS A 207 0.30 -11.86 -5.46
C HIS A 207 -1.03 -11.96 -4.71
N TRP A 208 -2.03 -12.62 -5.28
CA TRP A 208 -3.31 -12.86 -4.62
C TRP A 208 -3.13 -13.62 -3.29
N LEU A 209 -2.40 -14.74 -3.30
CA LEU A 209 -2.10 -15.51 -2.10
C LEU A 209 -1.35 -14.70 -1.04
N ALA A 210 -0.39 -13.86 -1.46
CA ALA A 210 0.36 -13.01 -0.56
C ALA A 210 -0.53 -11.96 0.11
N LEU A 211 -1.39 -11.28 -0.66
CA LEU A 211 -2.28 -10.24 -0.15
C LEU A 211 -3.36 -10.81 0.77
N VAL A 212 -4.02 -11.89 0.36
CA VAL A 212 -5.05 -12.58 1.18
C VAL A 212 -4.44 -13.20 2.42
N GLY A 213 -3.28 -13.83 2.29
CA GLY A 213 -2.56 -14.43 3.41
C GLY A 213 -2.12 -13.38 4.44
N ALA A 214 -1.56 -12.27 3.99
CA ALA A 214 -1.14 -11.19 4.88
C ALA A 214 -2.33 -10.53 5.61
N ALA A 215 -3.45 -10.32 4.90
CA ALA A 215 -4.70 -9.85 5.52
C ALA A 215 -5.23 -10.83 6.56
N SER A 216 -5.25 -12.13 6.24
CA SER A 216 -5.71 -13.20 7.15
C SER A 216 -4.83 -13.32 8.39
N LEU A 217 -3.50 -13.21 8.24
CA LEU A 217 -2.57 -13.22 9.37
C LEU A 217 -2.79 -12.01 10.29
N GLY A 218 -2.97 -10.81 9.70
CA GLY A 218 -3.27 -9.59 10.44
C GLY A 218 -4.53 -9.71 11.29
N VAL A 219 -5.65 -10.08 10.67
CA VAL A 219 -6.94 -10.24 11.36
C VAL A 219 -6.89 -11.38 12.36
N GLY A 220 -6.37 -12.55 11.98
CA GLY A 220 -6.31 -13.73 12.83
C GLY A 220 -5.52 -13.51 14.11
N ILE A 221 -4.35 -12.89 14.03
CA ILE A 221 -3.52 -12.63 15.21
C ILE A 221 -4.11 -11.52 16.07
N HIS A 222 -4.68 -10.47 15.47
CA HIS A 222 -5.33 -9.41 16.23
C HIS A 222 -6.57 -9.90 16.99
N LEU A 223 -7.29 -10.90 16.46
CA LEU A 223 -8.40 -11.55 17.17
C LEU A 223 -7.93 -12.37 18.39
N LEU A 224 -6.71 -12.92 18.36
CA LEU A 224 -6.15 -13.72 19.45
C LEU A 224 -5.42 -12.85 20.49
N ILE A 225 -4.87 -11.71 20.07
CA ILE A 225 -4.01 -10.85 20.88
C ILE A 225 -4.49 -9.40 20.76
N SER A 226 -5.06 -8.86 21.84
CA SER A 226 -5.64 -7.51 21.88
C SER A 226 -4.61 -6.37 22.00
N SER A 227 -3.31 -6.64 21.84
CA SER A 227 -2.24 -5.64 21.95
C SER A 227 -1.66 -5.30 20.57
N TRP A 228 -1.75 -4.03 20.17
CA TRP A 228 -1.24 -3.54 18.87
C TRP A 228 0.23 -3.89 18.64
N LEU A 229 1.07 -3.69 19.66
CA LEU A 229 2.50 -3.95 19.58
C LEU A 229 2.80 -5.44 19.43
N LEU A 230 2.16 -6.30 20.24
CA LEU A 230 2.37 -7.75 20.17
C LEU A 230 1.84 -8.33 18.85
N THR A 231 0.68 -7.87 18.37
CA THR A 231 0.17 -8.26 17.05
C THR A 231 1.17 -7.91 15.96
N THR A 232 1.74 -6.69 15.99
CA THR A 232 2.73 -6.25 15.00
C THR A 232 4.02 -7.08 15.08
N LEU A 233 4.53 -7.31 16.29
CA LEU A 233 5.75 -8.08 16.54
C LEU A 233 5.67 -9.50 15.98
N LEU A 234 4.50 -10.14 16.08
CA LEU A 234 4.27 -11.49 15.57
C LEU A 234 3.95 -11.54 14.09
N THR A 235 3.15 -10.58 13.59
CA THR A 235 2.70 -10.58 12.20
C THR A 235 3.81 -10.23 11.21
N LEU A 236 4.75 -9.32 11.54
CA LEU A 236 5.82 -8.93 10.61
C LEU A 236 6.72 -10.12 10.20
N PRO A 237 7.26 -10.95 11.13
CA PRO A 237 7.98 -12.16 10.77
C PRO A 237 7.11 -13.17 9.99
N LEU A 238 5.83 -13.31 10.33
CA LEU A 238 4.95 -14.26 9.64
C LEU A 238 4.66 -13.83 8.19
N VAL A 239 4.48 -12.53 7.94
CA VAL A 239 4.38 -12.00 6.57
C VAL A 239 5.70 -12.22 5.82
N PHE A 240 6.85 -12.03 6.47
CA PHE A 240 8.14 -12.38 5.87
C PHE A 240 8.22 -13.87 5.48
N LEU A 241 7.78 -14.78 6.36
CA LEU A 241 7.76 -16.21 6.07
C LEU A 241 6.79 -16.56 4.93
N LEU A 242 5.61 -15.94 4.91
CA LEU A 242 4.63 -16.08 3.83
C LEU A 242 5.23 -15.66 2.48
N LEU A 243 5.80 -14.47 2.40
CA LEU A 243 6.44 -13.95 1.18
C LEU A 243 7.65 -14.79 0.76
N SER A 244 8.43 -15.27 1.72
CA SER A 244 9.56 -16.16 1.48
C SER A 244 9.11 -17.51 0.90
N GLY A 245 8.02 -18.08 1.42
CA GLY A 245 7.41 -19.30 0.89
C GLY A 245 6.88 -19.13 -0.53
N LEU A 246 6.28 -17.98 -0.83
CA LEU A 246 5.80 -17.62 -2.17
C LEU A 246 6.91 -17.14 -3.12
N ARG A 247 8.13 -16.96 -2.62
CA ARG A 247 9.29 -16.39 -3.34
C ARG A 247 8.98 -15.03 -3.96
N LEU A 248 8.36 -14.14 -3.19
CA LEU A 248 7.96 -12.80 -3.61
C LEU A 248 8.64 -11.72 -2.76
N LYS A 249 8.87 -10.57 -3.38
CA LYS A 249 9.18 -9.31 -2.68
C LYS A 249 8.02 -8.35 -2.91
N LEU A 250 7.09 -8.32 -1.97
CA LEU A 250 5.85 -7.54 -2.10
C LEU A 250 5.71 -6.59 -0.91
N PRO A 251 6.23 -5.35 -1.00
CA PRO A 251 6.22 -4.41 0.12
C PRO A 251 4.81 -4.18 0.70
N ALA A 252 3.81 -4.06 -0.18
CA ALA A 252 2.42 -3.83 0.20
C ALA A 252 1.84 -4.88 1.15
N ALA A 253 2.37 -6.12 1.16
CA ALA A 253 1.89 -7.16 2.07
C ALA A 253 2.16 -6.81 3.55
N TYR A 254 3.23 -6.07 3.86
CA TYR A 254 3.54 -5.63 5.23
C TYR A 254 2.57 -4.56 5.75
N ALA A 255 1.81 -3.90 4.88
CA ALA A 255 0.78 -2.95 5.30
C ALA A 255 -0.47 -3.64 5.85
N PHE A 256 -0.78 -4.87 5.42
CA PHE A 256 -2.03 -5.54 5.82
C PHE A 256 -2.18 -5.78 7.32
N PRO A 257 -1.18 -6.33 8.03
CA PRO A 257 -1.31 -6.50 9.47
C PRO A 257 -1.53 -5.18 10.21
N LEU A 258 -0.85 -4.12 9.78
CA LEU A 258 -0.99 -2.78 10.35
C LEU A 258 -2.38 -2.19 10.05
N LEU A 259 -2.89 -2.42 8.83
CA LEU A 259 -4.22 -1.97 8.43
C LEU A 259 -5.29 -2.63 9.31
N ALA A 260 -5.12 -3.91 9.65
CA ALA A 260 -6.02 -4.61 10.53
C ALA A 260 -6.09 -3.98 11.95
N LEU A 261 -5.07 -3.26 12.41
CA LEU A 261 -5.06 -2.60 13.72
C LEU A 261 -5.85 -1.30 13.76
N VAL A 262 -5.99 -0.62 12.62
CA VAL A 262 -6.61 0.71 12.51
C VAL A 262 -7.99 0.69 11.86
N LEU A 263 -8.38 -0.44 11.30
CA LEU A 263 -9.66 -0.55 10.63
C LEU A 263 -10.83 -0.52 11.62
N PRO A 264 -11.92 0.19 11.27
CA PRO A 264 -13.18 0.09 12.00
C PRO A 264 -13.71 -1.34 12.06
N THR A 265 -14.46 -1.67 13.13
CA THR A 265 -14.86 -3.06 13.46
C THR A 265 -15.71 -3.76 12.39
N ASN A 266 -16.52 -2.99 11.66
CA ASN A 266 -17.31 -3.43 10.51
C ASN A 266 -16.44 -3.88 9.31
N MET A 267 -15.31 -3.21 9.08
CA MET A 267 -14.37 -3.52 7.99
C MET A 267 -13.33 -4.56 8.39
N PHE A 268 -12.98 -4.61 9.67
CA PHE A 268 -11.93 -5.47 10.19
C PHE A 268 -12.16 -6.96 9.88
N ARG A 269 -13.33 -7.51 10.22
CA ARG A 269 -13.61 -8.94 10.02
C ARG A 269 -13.76 -9.33 8.56
N SER A 270 -14.22 -8.41 7.72
CA SER A 270 -14.40 -8.61 6.28
C SER A 270 -13.12 -8.34 5.48
N LEU A 271 -12.04 -7.85 6.11
CA LEU A 271 -10.80 -7.50 5.43
C LEU A 271 -10.23 -8.63 4.56
N PRO A 272 -10.11 -9.91 5.02
CA PRO A 272 -9.52 -10.96 4.19
C PRO A 272 -10.36 -11.29 2.97
N VAL A 273 -11.69 -11.34 3.13
CA VAL A 273 -12.63 -11.57 2.03
C VAL A 273 -12.61 -10.39 1.05
N THR A 274 -12.58 -9.17 1.57
CA THR A 274 -12.53 -7.95 0.76
C THR A 274 -11.23 -7.86 -0.02
N ALA A 275 -10.09 -8.18 0.62
CA ALA A 275 -8.80 -8.28 -0.04
C ALA A 275 -8.81 -9.37 -1.12
N ALA A 276 -9.43 -10.52 -0.87
CA ALA A 276 -9.53 -11.61 -1.84
C ALA A 276 -10.35 -11.22 -3.09
N LEU A 277 -11.51 -10.60 -2.89
CA LEU A 277 -12.37 -10.15 -3.98
C LEU A 277 -11.74 -9.01 -4.77
N ALA A 278 -11.22 -7.98 -4.09
CA ALA A 278 -10.56 -6.85 -4.73
C ALA A 278 -9.30 -7.30 -5.50
N ALA A 279 -8.43 -8.10 -4.87
CA ALA A 279 -7.23 -8.60 -5.53
C ALA A 279 -7.58 -9.52 -6.72
N GLY A 280 -8.61 -10.36 -6.58
CA GLY A 280 -9.10 -11.19 -7.68
C GLY A 280 -9.56 -10.36 -8.87
N PHE A 281 -10.36 -9.32 -8.62
CA PHE A 281 -10.84 -8.39 -9.64
C PHE A 281 -9.69 -7.64 -10.32
N PHE A 282 -8.86 -6.92 -9.55
CA PHE A 282 -7.81 -6.06 -10.11
C PHE A 282 -6.70 -6.86 -10.80
N LEU A 283 -6.18 -7.90 -10.16
CA LEU A 283 -5.08 -8.69 -10.73
C LEU A 283 -5.59 -9.53 -11.90
N GLY A 284 -6.80 -10.07 -11.83
CA GLY A 284 -7.44 -10.79 -12.94
C GLY A 284 -7.63 -9.90 -14.17
N ALA A 285 -8.15 -8.69 -13.99
CA ALA A 285 -8.30 -7.70 -15.06
C ALA A 285 -6.94 -7.37 -15.71
N LEU A 286 -5.87 -7.20 -14.92
CA LEU A 286 -4.53 -6.94 -15.45
C LEU A 286 -3.96 -8.10 -16.27
N VAL A 287 -4.18 -9.35 -15.85
CA VAL A 287 -3.75 -10.51 -16.64
C VAL A 287 -4.43 -10.51 -18.01
N ILE A 288 -5.72 -10.19 -18.08
CA ILE A 288 -6.47 -10.10 -19.34
C ILE A 288 -5.93 -8.95 -20.21
N LEU A 289 -5.80 -7.74 -19.64
CA LEU A 289 -5.32 -6.56 -20.35
C LEU A 289 -3.91 -6.75 -20.91
N LYS A 290 -3.00 -7.35 -20.13
CA LYS A 290 -1.60 -7.55 -20.52
C LYS A 290 -1.43 -8.69 -21.53
N ARG A 291 -2.30 -9.71 -21.52
CA ARG A 291 -2.34 -10.73 -22.58
C ARG A 291 -2.69 -10.13 -23.94
N GLN A 292 -3.71 -9.27 -23.98
CA GLN A 292 -4.15 -8.63 -25.23
C GLN A 292 -3.09 -7.71 -25.85
N SER A 293 -2.29 -7.01 -25.03
CA SER A 293 -1.21 -6.17 -25.55
C SER A 293 -0.07 -6.93 -26.22
N VAL A 294 0.18 -8.20 -25.83
CA VAL A 294 1.22 -9.03 -26.44
C VAL A 294 0.78 -9.52 -27.82
N THR A 295 -0.48 -9.95 -27.95
CA THR A 295 -1.04 -10.44 -29.23
C THR A 295 -1.20 -9.37 -30.32
N VAL A 296 -1.27 -8.09 -29.97
CA VAL A 296 -1.35 -7.00 -30.95
C VAL A 296 0.03 -6.65 -31.53
N VAL A 297 1.11 -6.86 -30.77
CA VAL A 297 2.49 -6.59 -31.23
C VAL A 297 3.03 -7.71 -32.13
N GLU A 298 2.53 -8.95 -31.99
CA GLU A 298 2.91 -10.06 -32.87
C GLU A 298 2.19 -10.08 -34.24
N ASN A 299 1.11 -9.29 -34.39
CA ASN A 299 0.26 -9.29 -35.59
C ASN A 299 0.33 -7.97 -36.41
N GLY A 300 1.31 -7.10 -36.14
CA GLY A 300 1.56 -5.85 -36.88
C GLY A 300 3.01 -5.75 -37.32
#